data_AF-A0A4P7IES4-F1
#
_entry.id   AF-A0A4P7IES4-F1
#
_cell.length_a   1.000
_cell.length_b   1.000
_cell.length_c   1.000
_cell.angle_alpha   90.00
_cell.angle_beta   90.00
_cell.angle_gamma   90.00
#
_symmetry.space_group_name_H-M   'P 1'
#
loop_
_entity.id
_entity.type
_entity.pdbx_description
1 polymer ?
#
loop_
_entity_poly.entity_id
_entity_poly.type
_entity_poly.pdbx_seq_one_letter_code
_entity_poly.pdbx_strand_id
1 'polypeptide(L)'
;MSTETSLMAARLRQIQESDATILVPQPRRSALAAALEQASAAHVVVPVPRRARMFVRHGEGHGEFSDVTLTSPVRDSEEPSA
;
A
#
# COMPACT_ATOMS: atom_id res chain seq x y z
N MET A 1 -52.35 -22.56 29.24
CA MET A 1 -51.80 -22.37 27.87
C MET A 1 -51.15 -20.98 27.73
N SER A 2 -50.29 -20.56 28.66
CA SER A 2 -49.83 -19.14 28.73
C SER A 2 -48.33 -18.95 28.92
N THR A 3 -47.60 -20.01 29.23
CA THR A 3 -46.15 -19.97 29.49
C THR A 3 -45.34 -20.10 28.21
N GLU A 4 -45.77 -20.97 27.29
CA GLU A 4 -45.09 -21.21 26.01
C GLU A 4 -45.14 -19.99 25.09
N THR A 5 -46.27 -19.27 25.07
CA THR A 5 -46.43 -18.05 24.28
C THR A 5 -45.58 -16.91 24.82
N SER A 6 -45.43 -16.81 26.14
CA SER A 6 -44.55 -15.85 26.79
C SER A 6 -43.07 -16.11 26.48
N LEU A 7 -42.67 -17.39 26.47
CA LEU A 7 -41.30 -17.81 26.16
C LEU A 7 -40.95 -17.56 24.67
N MET A 8 -41.90 -17.81 23.76
CA MET A 8 -41.74 -17.44 22.35
C MET A 8 -41.62 -15.92 22.16
N ALA A 9 -42.44 -15.11 22.86
CA ALA A 9 -42.36 -13.66 22.77
C ALA A 9 -41.02 -13.10 23.27
N ALA A 10 -40.46 -13.68 24.33
CA ALA A 10 -39.13 -13.31 24.83
C ALA A 10 -38.02 -13.66 23.81
N ARG A 11 -38.11 -14.85 23.19
CA ARG A 11 -37.16 -15.29 22.17
C ARG A 11 -37.18 -14.39 20.92
N LEU A 12 -38.35 -13.92 20.51
CA LEU A 12 -38.48 -13.00 19.37
C LEU A 12 -37.84 -11.64 19.64
N ARG A 13 -37.98 -11.09 20.86
CA ARG A 13 -37.28 -9.83 21.24
C ARG A 13 -35.77 -9.99 21.23
N GLN A 14 -35.27 -11.10 21.76
CA GLN A 14 -33.83 -11.38 21.79
C GLN A 14 -33.21 -11.46 20.39
N ILE A 15 -33.94 -12.01 19.41
CA ILE A 15 -33.50 -12.04 18.01
C ILE A 15 -33.46 -10.63 17.41
N GLN A 16 -34.50 -9.82 17.65
CA GLN A 16 -34.55 -8.44 17.17
C GLN A 16 -33.42 -7.56 17.73
N GLU A 17 -33.08 -7.75 19.01
CA GLU A 17 -31.96 -7.06 19.66
C GLU A 17 -30.60 -7.53 19.10
N SER A 18 -30.44 -8.82 18.79
CA SER A 18 -29.22 -9.32 18.15
C SER A 18 -29.03 -8.81 16.72
N ASP A 19 -30.11 -8.70 15.93
CA ASP A 19 -30.05 -8.18 14.56
C ASP A 19 -29.70 -6.68 14.52
N ALA A 20 -30.18 -5.90 15.49
CA ALA A 20 -29.81 -4.49 15.64
C ALA A 20 -28.31 -4.30 15.93
N THR A 21 -27.66 -5.30 16.53
CA THR A 21 -26.22 -5.26 16.84
C THR A 21 -25.36 -5.62 15.62
N ILE A 22 -25.90 -6.42 14.68
CA ILE A 22 -25.22 -6.87 13.46
C ILE A 22 -25.28 -5.82 12.35
N LEU A 23 -26.27 -4.92 12.38
CA LEU A 23 -26.47 -3.87 11.37
C LEU A 23 -25.73 -2.56 11.66
N VAL A 24 -24.79 -2.52 12.61
CA VAL A 24 -23.84 -1.41 12.66
C VAL A 24 -23.05 -1.43 11.36
N PRO A 25 -23.16 -0.42 10.47
CA PRO A 25 -22.34 -0.34 9.28
C PRO A 25 -20.92 -0.11 9.76
N GLN A 26 -20.15 -1.19 9.92
CA GLN A 26 -18.72 -1.11 10.11
C GLN A 26 -18.18 -0.27 8.94
N PRO A 27 -17.44 0.82 9.19
CA PRO A 27 -16.87 1.64 8.13
C PRO A 27 -15.69 0.91 7.47
N ARG A 28 -15.91 -0.27 6.89
CA ARG A 28 -14.91 -0.99 6.09
C ARG A 28 -14.52 -0.20 4.83
N ARG A 29 -15.39 0.73 4.39
CA ARG A 29 -15.07 1.68 3.32
C ARG A 29 -13.98 2.68 3.72
N SER A 30 -13.86 3.06 5.00
CA SER A 30 -12.81 4.01 5.42
C SER A 30 -11.45 3.34 5.53
N ALA A 31 -11.38 2.08 5.96
CA ALA A 31 -10.11 1.36 6.08
C ALA A 31 -9.46 1.09 4.72
N LEU A 32 -10.24 0.71 3.70
CA LEU A 32 -9.71 0.48 2.35
C LEU A 32 -9.29 1.80 1.67
N ALA A 33 -10.07 2.86 1.84
CA ALA A 33 -9.70 4.19 1.35
C ALA A 33 -8.47 4.75 2.07
N ALA A 34 -8.38 4.62 3.39
CA ALA A 34 -7.20 5.03 4.16
C ALA A 34 -5.96 4.20 3.79
N ALA A 35 -6.11 2.90 3.50
CA ALA A 35 -5.01 2.05 3.03
C ALA A 35 -4.55 2.44 1.61
N LEU A 36 -5.47 2.82 0.72
CA LEU A 36 -5.15 3.34 -0.62
C LEU A 36 -4.47 4.72 -0.56
N GLU A 37 -4.92 5.62 0.31
CA GLU A 37 -4.28 6.91 0.56
C GLU A 37 -2.88 6.74 1.20
N GLN A 38 -2.72 5.78 2.13
CA GLN A 38 -1.40 5.43 2.68
C GLN A 38 -0.48 4.77 1.64
N ALA A 39 -1.03 3.96 0.72
CA ALA A 39 -0.27 3.38 -0.38
C ALA A 39 0.13 4.44 -1.42
N SER A 40 -0.70 5.45 -1.65
CA SER A 40 -0.41 6.64 -2.47
C SER A 40 0.72 7.50 -1.87
N ALA A 41 0.75 7.61 -0.53
CA ALA A 41 1.80 8.31 0.19
C ALA A 41 3.17 7.60 0.15
N ALA A 42 3.18 6.29 -0.08
CA ALA A 42 4.40 5.55 -0.36
C ALA A 42 4.71 5.65 -1.86
N HIS A 43 5.39 6.72 -2.29
CA HIS A 43 6.08 6.75 -3.58
C HIS A 43 7.14 5.64 -3.60
N VAL A 44 6.72 4.43 -3.98
CA VAL A 44 7.63 3.30 -4.17
C VAL A 44 8.38 3.57 -5.45
N VAL A 45 9.59 4.13 -5.32
CA VAL A 45 10.50 4.32 -6.44
C VAL A 45 10.96 2.93 -6.89
N VAL A 46 10.29 2.38 -7.91
CA VAL A 46 10.71 1.13 -8.53
C VAL A 46 11.98 1.42 -9.34
N PRO A 47 13.13 0.83 -8.98
CA PRO A 47 14.36 1.06 -9.73
C PRO A 47 14.23 0.44 -11.13
N VAL A 48 14.23 1.30 -12.15
CA VAL A 48 14.28 0.87 -13.55
C VAL A 48 15.74 0.71 -13.98
N PRO A 49 16.14 -0.46 -14.54
CA PRO A 49 17.47 -0.65 -15.09
C PRO A 49 17.78 0.37 -16.19
N ARG A 50 18.89 1.08 -16.07
CA ARG A 50 19.34 2.08 -17.04
C ARG A 50 20.74 1.74 -17.53
N ARG A 51 20.96 1.91 -18.84
CA ARG A 51 22.30 1.76 -19.43
C ARG A 51 23.09 3.05 -19.19
N ALA A 52 24.30 2.91 -18.67
CA ALA A 52 25.24 4.00 -18.50
C ALA A 52 26.63 3.56 -18.97
N ARG A 53 27.52 4.52 -19.16
CA ARG A 53 28.91 4.26 -19.55
C ARG A 53 29.83 4.88 -18.50
N MET A 54 30.73 4.07 -17.96
CA MET A 54 31.69 4.50 -16.95
C MET A 54 33.10 4.41 -17.51
N PHE A 55 33.95 5.37 -17.15
CA PHE A 55 35.37 5.32 -17.45
C PHE A 55 36.11 4.64 -16.31
N VAL A 56 36.78 3.54 -16.59
CA VAL A 56 37.58 2.77 -15.64
C VAL A 56 39.04 3.15 -15.85
N ARG A 57 39.68 3.70 -14.81
CA ARG A 57 41.11 3.98 -14.82
C ARG A 57 41.89 2.76 -14.36
N HIS A 58 42.88 2.36 -15.14
CA HIS A 58 43.93 1.45 -14.72
C HIS A 58 45.11 2.26 -14.17
N GLY A 59 46.01 1.61 -13.44
CA GLY A 59 47.28 2.21 -13.04
C GLY A 59 48.04 2.74 -14.26
N GLU A 60 48.95 3.70 -14.03
CA GLU A 60 49.82 4.29 -15.08
C GLU A 60 49.13 5.24 -16.07
N GLY A 61 47.91 5.71 -15.76
CA GLY A 61 47.25 6.76 -16.55
C GLY A 61 46.46 6.25 -17.76
N HIS A 62 46.34 4.93 -17.90
CA HIS A 62 45.50 4.28 -18.89
C HIS A 62 44.08 4.05 -18.36
N GLY A 63 43.13 3.85 -19.26
CA GLY A 63 41.75 3.54 -18.90
C GLY A 63 40.89 3.24 -20.11
N GLU A 64 39.72 2.67 -19.86
CA GLU A 64 38.76 2.29 -20.88
C GLU A 64 37.33 2.63 -20.46
N PHE A 65 36.44 2.76 -21.44
CA PHE A 65 35.02 2.89 -21.18
C PHE A 65 34.36 1.52 -21.09
N SER A 66 33.55 1.32 -20.07
CA SER A 66 32.75 0.12 -19.87
C SER A 66 31.26 0.47 -19.81
N ASP A 67 30.45 -0.30 -20.52
CA ASP A 67 28.99 -0.18 -20.44
C ASP A 67 28.49 -0.89 -19.17
N VAL A 68 27.72 -0.19 -18.34
CA VAL A 68 27.20 -0.70 -17.07
C VAL A 68 25.69 -0.55 -17.01
N THR A 69 25.04 -1.41 -16.23
CA THR A 69 23.61 -1.30 -15.95
C THR A 69 23.40 -0.78 -14.53
N LEU A 70 22.78 0.39 -14.41
CA LEU A 70 22.43 1.01 -13.13
C LEU A 70 21.02 0.59 -12.73
N THR A 71 20.89 -0.02 -11.57
CA THR A 71 19.61 -0.38 -10.94
C THR A 71 19.32 0.49 -9.72
N SER A 72 20.10 1.54 -9.47
CA SER A 72 19.81 2.47 -8.38
C SER A 72 18.65 3.40 -8.75
N PRO A 73 17.81 3.80 -7.76
CA PRO A 73 16.81 4.84 -7.97
C PRO A 73 17.48 6.13 -8.48
N VAL A 74 16.76 6.90 -9.31
CA VAL A 74 17.20 8.23 -9.75
C VAL A 74 17.26 9.09 -8.49
N ARG A 75 18.39 9.72 -8.19
CA ARG A 75 18.40 10.84 -7.25
C ARG A 75 17.91 12.05 -8.02
N ASP A 76 16.93 12.77 -7.50
CA ASP A 76 16.40 14.03 -8.07
C ASP A 76 17.41 15.19 -7.93
N SER A 77 18.66 14.93 -8.29
CA SER A 77 19.75 15.90 -8.26
C SER A 77 20.29 16.02 -9.68
N GLU A 78 19.54 16.71 -10.52
CA GLU A 78 20.00 17.46 -11.69
C GLU A 78 18.77 18.11 -12.32
N GLU A 79 18.31 19.22 -11.72
CA GLU A 79 17.73 20.26 -12.57
C GLU A 79 18.80 20.60 -13.62
N PRO A 80 18.47 20.60 -14.92
CA PRO A 80 19.37 21.15 -15.91
C PRO A 80 19.48 22.65 -15.65
N SER A 81 20.57 23.07 -15.01
CA SER A 81 20.99 24.47 -15.00
C SER A 81 21.47 24.81 -16.41
N ALA A 82 20.60 25.51 -17.15
CA ALA A 82 20.81 26.31 -18.36
C ALA A 82 21.50 25.65 -19.56
#